data_AF-A0A2G9RCX1-F1
#
_entry.id   AF-A0A2G9RCX1-F1
#
_cell.length_a   1.000
_cell.length_b   1.000
_cell.length_c   1.000
_cell.angle_alpha   90.00
_cell.angle_beta   90.00
_cell.angle_gamma   90.00
#
_symmetry.space_group_name_H-M   'P 1'
#
loop_
_entity.id
_entity.type
_entity.pdbx_description
1 polymer ?
#
loop_
_entity_poly.entity_id
_entity_poly.type
_entity_poly.pdbx_seq_one_letter_code
_entity_poly.pdbx_strand_id
1 'polypeptide(L)' 'MDMVNPVKNKICGHSYEKEAIEKLIQDRHKKKKPARCPRIGCDNHDVNTADLVPDTALKRAIEVHNKKQSH' A
#
# COMPACT_ATOMS: atom_id res chain seq x y z
N MET A 1 11.59 -7.47 7.97
CA MET A 1 10.99 -6.22 7.45
C MET A 1 9.49 -6.43 7.42
N ASP A 2 8.83 -6.10 8.51
CA ASP A 2 7.42 -6.36 8.72
C ASP A 2 6.57 -5.26 8.08
N MET A 3 5.56 -5.63 7.30
CA MET A 3 4.52 -4.68 6.87
C MET A 3 3.69 -4.28 8.10
N VAL A 4 4.02 -3.16 8.73
CA VAL A 4 3.37 -2.72 9.99
C VAL A 4 2.00 -2.11 9.74
N ASN A 5 1.86 -1.34 8.66
CA ASN A 5 0.64 -0.58 8.36
C ASN A 5 0.21 -0.81 6.90
N PRO A 6 -0.50 -1.90 6.60
CA PRO A 6 -1.03 -2.10 5.26
C PRO A 6 -2.16 -1.12 4.94
N VAL A 7 -2.10 -0.51 3.76
CA VAL A 7 -3.14 0.34 3.17
C VAL A 7 -3.56 -0.22 1.83
N LYS A 8 -4.83 -0.07 1.48
CA LYS A 8 -5.39 -0.50 0.21
C LYS A 8 -5.83 0.72 -0.58
N ASN A 9 -5.62 0.71 -1.89
CA ASN A 9 -6.22 1.72 -2.75
C ASN A 9 -7.68 1.35 -3.03
N LYS A 10 -8.63 2.25 -2.74
CA LYS A 10 -10.07 2.02 -2.98
C LYS A 10 -10.45 1.92 -4.46
N ILE A 11 -9.64 2.47 -5.38
CA ILE A 11 -9.86 2.46 -6.82
C ILE A 11 -9.51 1.09 -7.42
N CYS A 12 -8.30 0.58 -7.17
CA CYS A 12 -7.82 -0.68 -7.76
C CYS A 12 -7.85 -1.89 -6.81
N GLY A 13 -8.14 -1.69 -5.53
CA GLY A 13 -8.24 -2.74 -4.52
C GLY A 13 -6.90 -3.34 -4.06
N HIS A 14 -5.77 -2.81 -4.51
CA HIS A 14 -4.44 -3.33 -4.17
C HIS A 14 -3.93 -2.79 -2.84
N SER A 15 -3.31 -3.67 -2.06
CA SER A 15 -2.71 -3.34 -0.76
C SER A 15 -1.20 -3.12 -0.86
N TYR A 16 -0.71 -2.15 -0.09
CA TYR A 16 0.67 -1.71 -0.01
C TYR A 16 1.04 -1.43 1.44
N GLU A 17 2.32 -1.27 1.73
CA GLU A 17 2.76 -0.71 3.01
C GLU A 17 2.58 0.82 2.94
N LYS A 18 1.95 1.41 3.96
CA LYS A 18 1.64 2.84 4.09
C LYS A 18 2.85 3.74 3.84
N GLU A 19 3.95 3.56 4.57
CA GLU A 19 5.12 4.44 4.44
C GLU A 19 5.77 4.31 3.06
N ALA A 20 5.87 3.08 2.54
CA ALA A 20 6.43 2.80 1.22
C ALA A 20 5.61 3.46 0.09
N ILE A 21 4.28 3.36 0.13
CA ILE A 21 3.42 3.96 -0.89
C ILE A 21 3.33 5.48 -0.76
N GLU A 22 3.28 6.02 0.47
CA GLU A 22 3.33 7.47 0.72
C GLU A 22 4.62 8.06 0.17
N LYS A 23 5.77 7.42 0.43
CA LYS A 23 7.06 7.82 -0.10
C LYS A 23 7.10 7.75 -1.62
N LEU A 24 6.58 6.67 -2.23
CA LEU A 24 6.49 6.54 -3.69
C LEU A 24 5.69 7.70 -4.30
N ILE A 25 4.52 8.02 -3.72
CA ILE A 25 3.66 9.10 -4.20
C ILE A 25 4.38 10.44 -4.06
N GLN A 26 4.99 10.71 -2.91
CA GLN A 26 5.76 11.94 -2.67
C GLN A 26 6.92 12.10 -3.66
N ASP A 27 7.70 11.05 -3.91
CA ASP A 27 8.82 11.08 -4.88
C ASP A 27 8.33 11.30 -6.32
N ARG A 28 7.15 10.79 -6.67
CA ARG A 28 6.52 11.02 -7.99
C ARG A 28 6.00 12.44 -8.12
N HIS A 29 5.33 12.96 -7.09
CA HIS A 29 4.87 14.35 -7.02
C HIS A 29 6.02 15.35 -7.12
N LYS A 30 7.15 15.10 -6.45
CA LYS A 30 8.38 15.91 -6.60
C LYS A 30 8.87 15.96 -8.04
N LYS A 31 8.68 14.88 -8.80
CA LYS A 31 9.02 14.78 -10.23
C LYS A 31 7.91 15.28 -11.16
N LYS A 32 6.84 15.88 -10.64
CA LYS A 32 5.64 16.31 -11.38
C LYS A 32 5.01 15.19 -12.22
N LYS A 33 5.06 13.95 -11.73
CA LYS A 33 4.49 12.77 -12.38
C LYS A 33 3.43 12.12 -11.47
N PRO A 34 2.36 11.54 -12.05
CA PRO A 34 1.39 10.78 -11.28
C PRO A 34 2.04 9.49 -10.76
N ALA A 35 1.62 9.06 -9.57
CA ALA A 35 2.08 7.81 -8.99
C ALA A 35 1.26 6.66 -9.58
N ARG A 36 1.93 5.67 -10.18
CA ARG A 36 1.26 4.50 -10.74
C ARG A 36 1.21 3.38 -9.72
N CYS A 37 0.16 2.56 -9.81
CA CYS A 37 0.07 1.32 -9.07
C CYS A 37 1.30 0.44 -9.34
N PRO A 38 2.04 -0.02 -8.30
CA PRO A 38 3.20 -0.89 -8.49
C PRO A 38 2.82 -2.32 -8.88
N ARG A 39 1.54 -2.71 -8.78
CA ARG A 39 1.04 -4.00 -9.28
C ARG A 39 1.15 -4.04 -10.81
N ILE A 40 1.93 -4.99 -11.32
CA ILE A 40 2.09 -5.26 -12.75
C ILE A 40 0.70 -5.54 -13.36
N GLY A 41 0.39 -4.88 -14.48
CA GLY A 41 -0.88 -5.04 -15.20
C GLY A 41 -2.06 -4.27 -14.59
N CYS A 42 -1.84 -3.42 -13.58
CA CYS A 42 -2.88 -2.54 -13.08
C CYS A 42 -2.96 -1.26 -13.90
N ASP A 43 -4.16 -0.93 -14.40
CA ASP A 43 -4.40 0.27 -15.19
C ASP A 43 -4.53 1.56 -14.34
N ASN A 44 -4.48 1.42 -13.01
CA ASN A 44 -4.52 2.57 -12.13
C ASN A 44 -3.19 3.35 -12.17
N HIS A 45 -3.20 4.41 -12.97
CA HIS A 45 -2.06 5.29 -13.20
C HIS A 45 -2.03 6.53 -12.30
N ASP A 46 -3.07 6.75 -11.47
CA ASP A 46 -3.20 7.92 -10.59
C ASP A 46 -3.51 7.49 -9.16
N VAL A 47 -2.49 6.99 -8.47
CA VAL A 47 -2.57 6.60 -7.07
C VAL A 47 -2.33 7.83 -6.21
N ASN A 48 -3.34 8.24 -5.45
CA ASN A 48 -3.24 9.35 -4.51
C ASN A 48 -3.34 8.86 -3.07
N THR A 49 -2.71 9.56 -2.13
CA THR A 49 -2.82 9.25 -0.69
C THR A 49 -4.25 9.37 -0.18
N ALA A 50 -5.06 10.25 -0.78
CA ALA A 50 -6.49 10.37 -0.48
C ALA A 50 -7.34 9.14 -0.88
N ASP A 51 -6.81 8.29 -1.76
CA ASP A 51 -7.48 7.05 -2.19
C ASP A 51 -6.97 5.83 -1.43
N LEU A 52 -5.93 5.99 -0.61
CA LEU A 52 -5.41 4.96 0.28
C LEU A 52 -6.25 4.90 1.55
N VAL A 53 -6.82 3.74 1.81
CA VAL A 53 -7.57 3.44 3.02
C VAL A 53 -6.85 2.36 3.83
N PRO A 54 -6.85 2.41 5.17
CA PRO A 54 -6.24 1.35 5.99
C PRO A 54 -6.84 -0.03 5.69
N ASP A 55 -5.97 -1.03 5.46
CA ASP A 55 -6.38 -2.42 5.25
C ASP A 55 -6.35 -3.20 6.57
N THR A 56 -7.40 -3.03 7.38
CA THR A 56 -7.48 -3.66 8.71
C THR A 56 -7.53 -5.19 8.62
N ALA A 57 -8.06 -5.74 7.54
CA ALA A 57 -8.12 -7.18 7.30
C ALA A 57 -6.71 -7.74 7.06
N LEU A 58 -5.93 -7.11 6.18
CA LEU A 58 -4.55 -7.50 5.93
C LEU A 58 -3.68 -7.29 7.17
N LYS A 59 -3.86 -6.19 7.90
CA LYS A 59 -3.14 -5.92 9.16
C LYS A 59 -3.34 -7.08 10.15
N ARG A 60 -4.59 -7.45 10.39
CA ARG A 60 -4.94 -8.56 11.29
C ARG A 60 -4.37 -9.89 10.79
N ALA A 61 -4.38 -10.15 9.48
CA ALA A 61 -3.81 -11.35 8.90
C ALA A 61 -2.29 -11.45 9.12
N ILE A 62 -1.57 -10.34 8.95
CA ILE A 62 -0.13 -10.24 9.21
C ILE A 62 0.17 -10.48 10.69
N GLU A 63 -0.58 -9.84 11.60
CA GLU A 63 -0.41 -10.03 13.05
C GLU A 63 -0.64 -11.49 13.47
N VAL A 64 -1.66 -12.15 12.91
CA VAL A 64 -1.93 -13.58 13.15
C VAL A 64 -0.81 -14.46 12.58
N HIS A 65 -0.31 -14.13 11.38
CA HIS A 65 0.77 -14.89 10.75
C HIS A 65 2.08 -14.77 11.53
N ASN A 66 2.45 -13.56 11.95
CA ASN A 66 3.64 -13.29 12.77
C ASN A 66 3.56 -14.01 14.13
N LYS A 67 2.38 -14.08 14.75
CA LYS A 67 2.19 -14.87 15.99
C LYS A 67 2.37 -16.37 15.78
N LYS A 68 1.99 -16.91 14.61
CA LYS A 68 2.11 -18.34 14.30
C LYS A 68 3.54 -18.79 13.96
N GLN A 69 4.42 -17.89 13.51
CA GLN A 69 5.82 -18.22 13.23
C GLN A 69 6.71 -18.25 14.50
N SER A 70 6.19 -17.78 15.64
CA SER A 70 6.92 -17.74 16.91
C SER A 70 6.73 -18.97 17.80
N HIS A 71 6.21 -20.09 17.26
CA HIS A 71 5.96 -21.32 18.01
C HIS A 71 6.37 -22.57 17.23
#